data_AF-A0A392UHX8-F1
#
_entry.id   AF-A0A392UHX8-F1
#
_cell.length_a   1.000
_cell.length_b   1.000
_cell.length_c   1.000
_cell.angle_alpha   90.00
_cell.angle_beta   90.00
_cell.angle_gamma   90.00
#
_symmetry.space_group_name_H-M   'P 1'
#
loop_
_entity.id
_entity.type
_entity.pdbx_description
1 polymer ?
#
loop_
_entity_poly.entity_id
_entity_poly.type
_entity_poly.pdbx_seq_one_letter_code
_entity_poly.pdbx_strand_id
1 'polypeptide(L)' 'MESSAEEYAAFEDKVKRTAYFDNLSPQVSESVIRTALDQFAVVRSVKFIPNYTGPTILPQCALVELDSAKKVKEVIA' A
#
# COMPACT_ATOMS: atom_id res chain seq x y z
N MET A 1 -14.77 24.04 -7.37
CA MET A 1 -13.50 23.42 -7.79
C MET A 1 -12.64 23.47 -6.56
N GLU A 2 -12.35 22.33 -5.93
CA GLU A 2 -11.20 22.28 -5.02
C GLU A 2 -10.01 22.86 -5.80
N SER A 3 -9.27 23.76 -5.19
CA SER A 3 -8.12 24.36 -5.86
C SER A 3 -7.14 23.23 -6.17
N SER A 4 -6.49 23.24 -7.33
CA SER A 4 -5.48 22.22 -7.68
C SER A 4 -4.42 22.00 -6.58
N ALA A 5 -4.21 23.01 -5.73
CA ALA A 5 -3.39 22.93 -4.53
C ALA A 5 -3.94 22.00 -3.44
N GLU A 6 -5.26 21.99 -3.21
CA GLU A 6 -5.93 21.13 -2.22
C GLU A 6 -5.91 19.67 -2.67
N GLU A 7 -6.19 19.41 -3.95
CA GLU A 7 -6.09 18.06 -4.54
C GLU A 7 -4.65 17.52 -4.45
N TYR A 8 -3.67 18.37 -4.73
CA TYR A 8 -2.25 18.01 -4.65
C TYR A 8 -1.82 17.74 -3.20
N ALA A 9 -2.25 18.57 -2.24
CA ALA A 9 -1.96 18.34 -0.82
C ALA A 9 -2.57 17.02 -0.31
N ALA A 10 -3.82 16.72 -0.70
CA ALA A 10 -4.47 15.45 -0.38
C ALA A 10 -3.74 14.24 -1.00
N PHE A 11 -3.20 14.41 -2.22
CA PHE A 11 -2.36 13.41 -2.86
C PHE A 11 -1.06 13.18 -2.09
N GLU A 12 -0.33 14.23 -1.70
CA GLU A 12 0.90 14.09 -0.92
C GLU A 12 0.66 13.38 0.41
N ASP A 13 -0.42 13.71 1.11
CA ASP A 13 -0.77 13.05 2.37
C ASP A 13 -1.12 11.58 2.17
N LYS A 14 -1.78 11.24 1.05
CA LYS A 14 -2.00 9.85 0.66
C LYS A 14 -0.68 9.11 0.37
N VAL A 15 0.27 9.74 -0.33
CA VAL A 15 1.58 9.15 -0.60
C VAL A 15 2.33 8.87 0.70
N LYS A 16 2.36 9.83 1.64
CA LYS A 16 3.06 9.67 2.93
C LYS A 16 2.50 8.53 3.80
N ARG A 17 1.22 8.20 3.66
CA ARG A 17 0.58 7.09 4.38
C ARG A 17 0.52 5.78 3.58
N THR A 18 1.17 5.71 2.42
CA THR A 18 1.23 4.50 1.60
C THR A 18 2.61 3.85 1.69
N ALA A 19 2.65 2.56 2.01
CA ALA A 19 3.85 1.73 2.02
C ALA A 19 3.94 0.87 0.76
N TYR A 20 5.15 0.68 0.25
CA TYR A 20 5.44 -0.23 -0.86
C TYR A 20 5.94 -1.56 -0.31
N PHE A 21 5.27 -2.65 -0.68
CA PHE A 21 5.66 -4.02 -0.36
C PHE A 21 6.14 -4.70 -1.63
N ASP A 22 7.38 -5.19 -1.60
CA ASP A 22 7.98 -5.96 -2.68
C ASP A 22 8.01 -7.46 -2.37
N ASN A 23 8.37 -8.24 -3.39
CA ASN A 23 8.66 -9.67 -3.28
C ASN A 23 7.55 -10.51 -2.60
N LEU A 24 6.29 -10.12 -2.79
CA LEU A 24 5.16 -10.88 -2.24
C LEU A 24 4.94 -12.13 -3.08
N SER A 25 4.65 -13.26 -2.42
CA SER A 25 4.19 -14.46 -3.12
C SER A 25 2.98 -14.14 -4.01
N PRO A 26 2.86 -14.74 -5.22
CA PRO A 26 1.67 -14.59 -6.08
C PRO A 26 0.35 -15.00 -5.40
N GLN A 27 0.43 -15.80 -4.33
CA GLN A 27 -0.74 -16.25 -3.57
C GLN A 27 -1.22 -15.26 -2.51
N VAL A 28 -0.46 -14.18 -2.26
CA VAL A 28 -0.86 -13.15 -1.31
C VAL A 28 -2.12 -12.45 -1.80
N SER A 29 -3.15 -12.46 -0.96
CA SER A 29 -4.40 -11.73 -1.16
C SER A 29 -4.45 -10.47 -0.31
N GLU A 30 -5.43 -9.60 -0.58
CA GLU A 30 -5.70 -8.44 0.27
C GLU A 30 -6.00 -8.85 1.73
N SER A 31 -6.70 -9.97 1.94
CA SER A 31 -6.98 -10.47 3.29
C SER A 31 -5.70 -10.86 4.04
N VAL A 32 -4.72 -11.47 3.37
CA VAL A 32 -3.42 -11.78 3.98
C VAL A 32 -2.69 -10.50 4.39
N ILE A 33 -2.64 -9.49 3.52
CA ILE A 33 -2.03 -8.18 3.84
C ILE A 33 -2.71 -7.54 5.05
N ARG A 34 -4.05 -7.51 5.06
CA ARG A 34 -4.84 -6.92 6.15
C ARG A 34 -4.58 -7.63 7.48
N THR A 35 -4.64 -8.96 7.50
CA THR A 35 -4.38 -9.74 8.71
C THR A 35 -2.94 -9.57 9.22
N ALA A 36 -1.95 -9.47 8.32
CA ALA A 36 -0.56 -9.28 8.73
C ALA A 36 -0.31 -7.91 9.41
N LEU A 37 -1.04 -6.88 8.96
CA LEU A 37 -0.85 -5.50 9.39
C LEU A 37 -1.82 -5.02 10.46
N ASP A 38 -2.93 -5.73 10.69
CA ASP A 38 -3.96 -5.47 11.72
C ASP A 38 -3.35 -5.06 13.06
N GLN A 39 -2.37 -5.83 13.53
CA GLN A 39 -1.72 -5.62 14.83
C GLN A 39 -0.96 -4.28 14.94
N PHE A 40 -0.62 -3.65 13.82
CA PHE A 40 0.19 -2.42 13.77
C PHE A 40 -0.63 -1.22 13.33
N ALA A 41 -1.48 -1.38 12.32
CA ALA A 41 -2.16 -0.28 11.65
C ALA A 41 -3.46 -0.70 10.95
N VAL A 42 -4.39 0.25 10.81
CA VAL A 42 -5.59 0.02 9.99
C VAL A 42 -5.25 0.21 8.51
N VAL A 43 -5.42 -0.86 7.73
CA VAL A 43 -5.26 -0.82 6.27
C VAL A 43 -6.48 -0.19 5.61
N ARG A 44 -6.29 0.95 4.94
CA ARG A 44 -7.33 1.64 4.17
C ARG A 44 -7.54 0.97 2.81
N SER A 45 -6.46 0.78 2.06
CA SER A 45 -6.52 0.20 0.72
C SER A 45 -5.28 -0.64 0.41
N VAL A 46 -5.46 -1.67 -0.42
CA VAL A 46 -4.38 -2.49 -0.97
C VAL A 46 -4.49 -2.45 -2.49
N LYS A 47 -3.42 -2.06 -3.17
CA LYS A 47 -3.34 -2.06 -4.63
C LYS A 47 -2.17 -2.91 -5.07
N PHE A 48 -2.46 -4.11 -5.56
CA PHE A 48 -1.47 -4.96 -6.20
C PHE A 48 -0.98 -4.32 -7.51
N ILE A 49 0.32 -4.43 -7.74
CA ILE A 49 1.00 -4.02 -8.96
C ILE A 49 1.35 -5.31 -9.70
N PRO A 50 0.50 -5.76 -10.63
CA PRO A 50 0.75 -6.99 -11.36
C PRO A 50 1.91 -6.82 -12.35
N ASN A 51 2.64 -7.90 -12.57
CA ASN A 51 3.61 -7.97 -13.67
C ASN A 51 2.87 -8.31 -14.97
N TYR A 52 2.81 -7.37 -15.91
CA TYR A 52 2.15 -7.55 -17.21
C TYR A 52 3.03 -8.19 -18.29
N THR A 53 4.35 -8.27 -18.07
CA THR A 53 5.33 -8.70 -19.08
C THR A 53 6.04 -10.00 -18.72
N GLY A 54 6.03 -10.40 -17.45
CA GLY A 54 6.66 -11.61 -16.94
C GLY A 54 5.67 -12.73 -16.59
N PRO A 55 6.18 -13.92 -16.22
CA PRO A 55 5.35 -15.04 -15.77
C PRO A 55 4.48 -14.67 -14.55
N THR A 56 3.25 -15.18 -14.50
CA THR A 56 2.29 -14.97 -13.40
C THR A 56 2.72 -15.60 -12.08
N ILE A 57 3.74 -16.45 -12.10
CA ILE A 57 4.35 -17.07 -10.92
C ILE A 57 5.39 -16.15 -10.25
N LEU A 58 5.72 -15.01 -10.85
CA LEU A 58 6.70 -14.09 -10.29
C LEU A 58 6.13 -13.36 -9.07
N PRO A 59 6.99 -12.99 -8.10
CA PRO A 59 6.58 -12.17 -6.97
C PRO A 59 5.86 -10.90 -7.43
N GLN A 60 4.81 -10.55 -6.71
CA GLN A 60 4.02 -9.35 -6.95
C GLN A 60 4.40 -8.25 -5.96
N CYS A 61 4.06 -7.01 -6.30
CA CYS A 61 4.24 -5.88 -5.40
C CYS A 61 2.87 -5.32 -5.01
N ALA A 62 2.81 -4.60 -3.89
CA ALA A 62 1.59 -3.92 -3.48
C ALA A 62 1.89 -2.53 -2.91
N LEU A 63 0.97 -1.60 -3.18
CA LEU A 63 0.86 -0.34 -2.45
C LEU A 63 -0.21 -0.50 -1.38
N VAL A 64 0.17 -0.31 -0.13
CA VAL A 64 -0.73 -0.46 1.02
C VAL A 64 -0.88 0.88 1.71
N GLU A 65 -2.08 1.45 1.63
CA GLU A 65 -2.42 2.70 2.30
C GLU A 65 -2.86 2.41 3.73
N LEU A 66 -2.20 3.05 4.70
CA LEU A 66 -2.50 2.95 6.13
C LEU A 66 -3.29 4.17 6.62
N ASP A 67 -3.76 4.10 7.86
CA ASP A 67 -4.46 5.17 8.54
C ASP A 67 -3.62 6.43 8.77
N SER A 68 -2.30 6.31 8.95
CA SER A 68 -1.39 7.43 9.17
C SER A 68 0.04 7.19 8.65
N ALA A 69 0.72 8.29 8.29
CA ALA A 69 2.13 8.26 7.92
C ALA A 69 3.07 7.82 9.05
N LYS A 70 2.65 8.00 10.32
CA LYS A 70 3.40 7.50 11.48
C LYS A 70 3.40 5.96 11.51
N LYS A 71 2.23 5.36 11.26
CA LYS A 71 2.07 3.91 11.22
C LYS A 71 2.84 3.25 10.06
N VAL A 72 2.97 3.94 8.93
CA VAL A 72 3.86 3.49 7.84
C VAL A 72 5.28 3.26 8.34
N LYS A 73 5.81 4.17 9.17
CA LYS A 73 7.15 4.00 9.74
C LYS A 73 7.25 2.83 10.70
N GLU A 74 6.20 2.56 11.49
CA GLU A 74 6.14 1.41 12.40
C GLU A 74 6.07 0.07 11.65
N VAL A 75 5.50 0.05 10.44
CA VAL A 75 5.39 -1.14 9.60
C VAL A 75 6.66 -1.44 8.80
N ILE A 76 7.46 -0.42 8.48
CA ILE A 76 8.69 -0.53 7.67
C ILE A 76 9.96 -0.69 8.55
N ALA A 77 9.91 -0.26 9.81
CA ALA A 77 11.06 -0.28 10.75
C ALA A 77 11.30 -1.66 11.37
#